data_AF-M1AC88-F1
#
_entry.id   AF-M1AC88-F1
#
_cell.length_a   1.000
_cell.length_b   1.000
_cell.length_c   1.000
_cell.angle_alpha   90.00
_cell.angle_beta   90.00
_cell.angle_gamma   90.00
#
_symmetry.space_group_name_H-M   'P 1'
#
loop_
_entity.id
_entity.type
_entity.pdbx_description
1 polymer ?
#
loop_
_entity_poly.entity_id
_entity_poly.type
_entity_poly.pdbx_seq_one_letter_code
_entity_poly.pdbx_strand_id
1 'polypeptide(L)'
;MTSEPEMTFTKREAEDECLILASDGLWDVISSDIACAVGRECLRHRDPAGDLSSRPSSVEGDSRGAMFSSRRACSAAALLTRLALGRNSCDNISVIVVDLKRNHTAV
;
A
#
# COMPACT_ATOMS: atom_id res chain seq x y z
N MET A 1 -28.92 -6.50 9.79
CA MET A 1 -27.80 -6.20 8.87
C MET A 1 -28.37 -5.45 7.69
N THR A 2 -27.85 -4.28 7.40
CA THR A 2 -28.20 -3.51 6.21
C THR A 2 -27.06 -3.68 5.20
N SER A 3 -27.37 -3.92 3.93
CA SER A 3 -26.36 -4.01 2.85
C SER A 3 -26.06 -2.65 2.22
N GLU A 4 -26.50 -1.57 2.87
CA GLU A 4 -26.26 -0.20 2.45
C GLU A 4 -24.90 0.25 3.03
N PRO A 5 -23.92 0.61 2.18
CA PRO A 5 -22.63 1.09 2.66
C PRO A 5 -22.71 2.53 3.13
N GLU A 6 -21.82 2.90 4.06
CA GLU A 6 -21.53 4.31 4.33
C GLU A 6 -20.67 4.88 3.19
N MET A 7 -21.06 6.03 2.65
CA MET A 7 -20.37 6.67 1.54
C MET A 7 -19.84 8.03 1.99
N THR A 8 -18.57 8.30 1.70
CA THR A 8 -17.91 9.58 1.96
C THR A 8 -17.25 10.09 0.68
N PHE A 9 -17.26 11.41 0.51
CA PHE A 9 -16.59 12.10 -0.59
C PHE A 9 -15.55 13.03 -0.02
N THR A 10 -14.28 12.80 -0.37
CA THR A 10 -13.16 13.61 0.08
C THR A 10 -12.46 14.20 -1.14
N LYS A 11 -12.35 15.53 -1.17
CA LYS A 11 -11.57 16.22 -2.20
C LYS A 11 -10.08 15.97 -1.94
N ARG A 12 -9.35 15.57 -2.99
CA ARG A 12 -7.89 15.38 -2.90
C ARG A 12 -7.20 16.74 -2.83
N GLU A 13 -6.30 16.87 -1.87
CA GLU A 13 -5.47 18.04 -1.68
C GLU A 13 -4.00 17.74 -2.01
N ALA A 14 -3.20 18.79 -2.13
CA ALA A 14 -1.80 18.68 -2.58
C ALA A 14 -0.90 17.99 -1.55
N GLU A 15 -1.32 17.97 -0.30
CA GLU A 15 -0.70 17.35 0.87
C GLU A 15 -0.94 15.84 0.90
N ASP A 16 -2.02 15.33 0.32
CA ASP A 16 -2.36 13.90 0.35
C ASP A 16 -1.27 13.04 -0.29
N GLU A 17 -0.71 12.10 0.49
CA GLU A 17 0.46 11.28 0.07
C GLU A 17 0.06 9.89 -0.40
N CYS A 18 -0.85 9.24 0.34
CA CYS A 18 -1.32 7.89 0.02
C CYS A 18 -2.71 7.61 0.58
N LEU A 19 -3.42 6.69 -0.08
CA LEU A 19 -4.61 6.02 0.46
C LEU A 19 -4.25 4.58 0.79
N ILE A 20 -4.58 4.14 2.00
CA ILE A 20 -4.38 2.76 2.47
C ILE A 20 -5.75 2.15 2.72
N LEU A 21 -6.04 1.05 2.03
CA LEU A 21 -7.22 0.22 2.29
C LEU A 21 -6.71 -1.13 2.80
N ALA A 22 -7.27 -1.61 3.91
CA ALA A 22 -6.87 -2.88 4.47
C ALA A 22 -8.01 -3.53 5.26
N SER A 23 -7.93 -4.85 5.43
CA SER A 23 -8.77 -5.58 6.37
C SER A 23 -8.43 -5.25 7.83
N ASP A 24 -9.36 -5.56 8.72
CA ASP A 24 -9.22 -5.51 10.19
C ASP A 24 -7.96 -6.22 10.70
N GLY A 25 -7.56 -7.34 10.08
CA GLY A 25 -6.31 -8.02 10.39
C GLY A 25 -5.06 -7.12 10.36
N LEU A 26 -5.05 -6.00 9.61
CA LEU A 26 -4.02 -4.96 9.71
C LEU A 26 -4.29 -4.01 10.88
N TRP A 27 -5.50 -3.43 10.91
CA TRP A 27 -5.86 -2.32 11.79
C TRP A 27 -5.97 -2.71 13.27
N ASP A 28 -6.20 -3.98 13.57
CA ASP A 28 -6.25 -4.50 14.93
C ASP A 28 -4.89 -4.40 15.66
N VAL A 29 -3.78 -4.43 14.90
CA VAL A 29 -2.41 -4.41 15.47
C VAL A 29 -1.58 -3.22 15.00
N ILE A 30 -2.02 -2.49 13.98
CA ILE A 30 -1.37 -1.29 13.43
C ILE A 30 -2.32 -0.10 13.48
N SER A 31 -1.95 0.96 14.20
CA SER A 31 -2.66 2.23 14.19
C SER A 31 -2.52 2.97 12.84
N SER A 32 -3.50 3.80 12.50
CA SER A 32 -3.46 4.70 11.32
C SER A 32 -2.16 5.51 11.22
N ASP A 33 -1.67 6.07 12.32
CA ASP A 33 -0.44 6.88 12.34
C ASP A 33 0.80 6.10 11.88
N ILE A 34 0.95 4.86 12.38
CA ILE A 34 2.04 3.95 11.99
C ILE A 34 1.89 3.57 10.51
N ALA A 35 0.66 3.24 10.07
CA ALA A 35 0.41 2.88 8.68
C ALA A 35 0.77 4.03 7.72
N CYS A 36 0.35 5.25 8.06
CA CYS A 36 0.70 6.47 7.33
C CYS A 36 2.20 6.74 7.33
N ALA A 37 2.89 6.54 8.47
CA ALA A 37 4.35 6.69 8.54
C ALA A 37 5.08 5.73 7.59
N VAL A 38 4.70 4.45 7.60
CA VAL A 38 5.25 3.43 6.69
C VAL A 38 4.96 3.77 5.23
N GLY A 39 3.71 4.11 4.91
CA GLY A 39 3.32 4.49 3.55
C GLY A 39 4.15 5.66 3.03
N ARG A 40 4.26 6.73 3.81
CA ARG A 40 5.06 7.92 3.45
C ARG A 40 6.52 7.58 3.23
N GLU A 41 7.13 6.80 4.13
CA GLU A 41 8.55 6.46 4.04
C GLU A 41 8.85 5.66 2.76
N CYS A 42 8.03 4.64 2.47
CA CYS A 42 8.17 3.83 1.27
C CYS A 42 7.91 4.60 -0.02
N LEU A 43 6.99 5.58 0.00
CA LEU A 43 6.66 6.38 -1.18
C LEU A 43 7.66 7.52 -1.45
N ARG A 44 8.29 8.06 -0.40
CA ARG A 44 9.32 9.12 -0.49
C ARG A 44 10.69 8.58 -0.85
N HIS A 45 11.04 7.37 -0.41
CA HIS A 45 12.30 6.75 -0.78
C HIS A 45 12.37 6.55 -2.30
N ARG A 46 13.20 7.37 -2.96
CA ARG A 46 13.61 7.15 -4.34
C ARG A 46 14.57 5.97 -4.31
N ASP A 47 14.22 4.87 -4.96
CA ASP A 47 15.15 3.76 -5.16
C ASP A 47 16.49 4.33 -5.67
N PRO A 48 17.60 4.26 -4.91
CA PRO A 48 18.92 4.59 -5.46
C PRO A 48 19.40 3.49 -6.42
N ALA A 49 18.70 2.36 -6.46
CA ALA A 49 18.94 1.23 -7.32
C ALA A 49 17.90 1.18 -8.45
N GLY A 50 18.02 2.08 -9.42
CA GLY A 50 17.80 1.62 -10.78
C GLY A 50 18.86 0.56 -11.07
N ASP A 51 18.44 -0.64 -11.45
CA ASP A 51 19.20 -1.65 -12.20
C ASP A 51 19.65 -2.98 -11.54
N LEU A 52 19.54 -3.23 -10.23
CA LEU A 52 20.03 -4.53 -9.69
C LEU A 52 19.19 -5.12 -8.56
N SER A 53 18.05 -5.73 -8.90
CA SER A 53 17.59 -7.01 -8.30
C SER A 53 16.25 -7.41 -8.89
N SER A 54 16.27 -7.82 -10.15
CA SER A 54 15.51 -8.99 -10.58
C SER A 54 15.97 -10.17 -9.73
N ARG A 55 15.18 -10.56 -8.74
CA ARG A 55 15.21 -11.95 -8.29
C ARG A 55 13.77 -12.44 -8.16
N PRO A 56 13.25 -13.17 -9.15
CA PRO A 56 11.95 -13.80 -9.07
C PRO A 56 12.14 -15.08 -8.24
N SER A 57 11.84 -15.04 -6.95
CA SER A 57 11.60 -16.29 -6.23
C SER A 57 10.18 -16.74 -6.52
N SER A 58 10.04 -17.46 -7.63
CA SER A 58 9.13 -18.59 -7.83
C SER A 58 7.71 -18.45 -7.25
N VAL A 59 6.84 -17.81 -8.02
CA VAL A 59 5.47 -18.28 -8.27
C VAL A 59 5.17 -17.93 -9.73
N GLU A 60 5.08 -18.93 -10.58
CA GLU A 60 4.57 -18.79 -11.94
C GLU A 60 3.10 -18.36 -11.85
N GLY A 61 2.85 -17.07 -11.99
CA GLY A 61 1.53 -16.47 -11.85
C GLY A 61 1.52 -15.03 -12.34
N ASP A 62 1.26 -14.88 -13.63
CA ASP A 62 0.74 -13.68 -14.31
C ASP A 62 1.60 -12.39 -14.28
N SER A 63 2.61 -12.35 -15.17
CA SER A 63 3.44 -11.18 -15.50
C SER A 63 2.68 -9.96 -16.05
N ARG A 64 1.33 -9.96 -16.06
CA ARG A 64 0.50 -8.82 -16.44
C ARG A 64 0.15 -7.89 -15.28
N GLY A 65 0.18 -8.35 -14.02
CA GLY A 65 -0.16 -7.55 -12.83
C GLY A 65 0.93 -6.59 -12.35
N ALA A 66 2.20 -6.85 -12.69
CA ALA A 66 3.33 -6.03 -12.27
C ALA A 66 3.45 -4.69 -13.02
N MET A 67 2.76 -4.53 -14.15
CA MET A 67 2.89 -3.37 -15.04
C MET A 67 2.15 -2.12 -14.50
N PHE A 68 1.17 -2.29 -13.60
CA PHE A 68 0.33 -1.20 -13.09
C PHE A 68 0.62 -0.81 -11.63
N SER A 69 1.41 -1.60 -10.89
CA SER A 69 1.66 -1.34 -9.47
C SER A 69 2.93 -0.52 -9.29
N SER A 70 2.84 0.65 -8.67
CA SER A 70 4.02 1.42 -8.24
C SER A 70 4.88 0.53 -7.34
N ARG A 71 6.15 0.24 -7.73
CA ARG A 71 7.10 -0.54 -6.92
C ARG A 71 7.14 -0.05 -5.47
N ARG A 72 7.07 1.27 -5.27
CA ARG A 72 7.01 1.92 -3.96
C ARG A 72 5.74 1.59 -3.16
N ALA A 73 4.57 1.64 -3.82
CA ALA A 73 3.31 1.27 -3.20
C ALA A 73 3.24 -0.23 -2.86
N CYS A 74 3.77 -1.09 -3.74
CA CYS A 74 3.89 -2.52 -3.49
C CYS A 74 4.80 -2.80 -2.27
N SER A 75 5.93 -2.10 -2.17
CA SER A 75 6.82 -2.18 -1.01
C SER A 75 6.13 -1.74 0.29
N ALA A 76 5.38 -0.63 0.26
CA ALA A 76 4.59 -0.16 1.40
C ALA A 76 3.57 -1.21 1.85
N ALA A 77 2.79 -1.77 0.92
CA ALA A 77 1.81 -2.80 1.22
C ALA A 77 2.47 -4.04 1.83
N ALA A 78 3.58 -4.51 1.25
CA ALA A 78 4.32 -5.66 1.76
C ALA A 78 4.90 -5.41 3.16
N LEU A 79 5.42 -4.21 3.43
CA LEU A 79 5.96 -3.87 4.76
C LEU A 79 4.85 -3.82 5.81
N LEU A 80 3.70 -3.22 5.50
CA LEU A 80 2.53 -3.18 6.40
C LEU A 80 2.06 -4.59 6.76
N THR A 81 1.93 -5.48 5.75
CA THR A 81 1.56 -6.88 5.99
C THR A 81 2.57 -7.59 6.89
N ARG A 82 3.88 -7.41 6.64
CA ARG A 82 4.93 -8.01 7.47
C ARG A 82 4.95 -7.46 8.89
N LEU A 83 4.66 -6.18 9.07
CA LEU A 83 4.57 -5.55 10.39
C LEU A 83 3.38 -6.10 11.18
N ALA A 84 2.21 -6.27 10.56
CA ALA A 84 1.06 -6.88 11.24
C ALA A 84 1.31 -8.34 11.64
N LEU A 85 1.93 -9.13 10.76
CA LEU A 85 2.37 -10.50 11.10
C LEU A 85 3.38 -10.50 12.27
N GLY A 86 4.36 -9.59 12.23
CA GLY A 86 5.34 -9.43 13.31
C GLY A 86 4.75 -8.94 14.64
N ARG A 87 3.54 -8.38 14.61
CA ARG A 87 2.77 -7.98 15.80
C ARG A 87 1.69 -8.99 16.18
N ASN A 88 1.82 -10.24 15.73
CA ASN A 88 0.92 -11.34 16.05
C ASN A 88 -0.53 -11.11 15.60
N SER A 89 -0.74 -10.48 14.44
CA SER A 89 -2.06 -10.58 13.80
C SER A 89 -2.37 -12.04 13.45
N CYS A 90 -3.54 -12.51 13.87
CA CYS A 90 -4.02 -13.88 13.69
C CYS A 90 -5.14 -13.97 12.64
N ASP A 91 -5.35 -12.91 11.85
CA ASP A 91 -6.45 -12.82 10.88
C ASP A 91 -5.93 -12.74 9.43
N ASN A 92 -6.84 -12.77 8.46
CA ASN A 92 -6.56 -12.52 7.06
C ASN A 92 -6.18 -11.05 6.84
N ILE A 93 -4.98 -10.84 6.28
CA ILE A 93 -4.44 -9.51 6.01
C ILE A 93 -4.47 -9.27 4.51
N SER A 94 -5.24 -8.26 4.10
CA SER A 94 -5.21 -7.71 2.75
C SER A 94 -4.90 -6.22 2.84
N VAL A 95 -3.97 -5.72 2.02
CA VAL A 95 -3.53 -4.32 2.04
C VAL A 95 -3.38 -3.80 0.61
N ILE A 96 -4.01 -2.66 0.33
CA ILE A 96 -3.88 -1.91 -0.91
C ILE A 96 -3.32 -0.53 -0.55
N VAL A 97 -2.24 -0.13 -1.22
CA VAL A 97 -1.64 1.20 -1.09
C VAL A 97 -1.73 1.91 -2.43
N VAL A 98 -2.30 3.11 -2.43
CA VAL A 98 -2.40 3.97 -3.60
C VAL A 98 -1.45 5.16 -3.41
N ASP A 99 -0.50 5.32 -4.33
CA ASP A 99 0.40 6.48 -4.39
C ASP A 99 -0.36 7.69 -4.95
N LEU A 100 -0.70 8.64 -4.09
CA LEU A 100 -1.43 9.85 -4.47
C LEU A 100 -0.49 10.99 -4.90
N LYS A 101 0.83 10.79 -4.97
CA LYS A 101 1.77 11.77 -5.54
C LYS A 101 2.07 11.49 -7.01
N ARG A 102 1.89 10.24 -7.47
CA ARG A 102 1.86 9.91 -8.89
C ARG A 102 0.52 10.37 -9.50
N ASN A 103 0.47 11.65 -9.90
CA ASN A 103 -0.08 12.15 -11.18
C ASN A 103 -0.63 13.59 -11.03
N HIS A 104 -0.02 14.49 -11.81
CA HIS A 104 -0.67 15.64 -12.45
C HIS A 104 0.07 15.95 -13.77
N THR A 105 -0.04 15.08 -14.79
CA THR A 105 -0.01 15.59 -16.17
C THR A 105 -1.36 16.25 -16.37
N ALA A 106 -1.44 17.53 -16.01
CA ALA A 106 -2.54 18.38 -16.44
C ALA A 106 -2.45 18.47 -17.97
N VAL A 107 -3.52 18.07 -18.65
CA VAL A 107 -3.78 18.42 -20.05
C VAL A 107 -4.64 19.67 -20.04
#